data_AF-A0A5J4TYG7-F1
#
_entry.id   AF-A0A5J4TYG7-F1
#
_cell.length_a   1.000
_cell.length_b   1.000
_cell.length_c   1.000
_cell.angle_alpha   90.00
_cell.angle_beta   90.00
_cell.angle_gamma   90.00
#
_symmetry.space_group_name_H-M   'P 1'
#
loop_
_entity.id
_entity.type
_entity.pdbx_description
1 polymer ?
#
loop_
_entity_poly.entity_id
_entity_poly.type
_entity_poly.pdbx_seq_one_letter_code
_entity_poly.pdbx_strand_id
1 'polypeptide(L)'
;ICNWDSSLIHVTGGTINIDNSQFIGWRSGAISVEGSEAGVIIIGDSIFQNNNPQFSDYPNVRRNILCSGGAFVNSDPNHFIGDDGQQSPSKWIYSNDNDCILQGGLQDLISTSFIPRLTRISSQEDFDKQELKIRFEGENLIPCGLIFELFNHDNPNEKYQGSVPYIEGISNSNEFEVIISLSLLPQDAFIDGRLLYGNGGSTDSFSLISIDWNEKNEVFVGDKNLILEEETQNWEVRSSSDSIYGRSKQTPLDSLESGLLHGVIKSNELNIIVVTALDNVNIEIPTERLTSENCDTVRISRDYSESLTYPIRITSGRLFSIPGAVKPMFKVERSTLIIQSVDIVSIGSQSGSMIQGQSLIVGTQGSKISISDVLMTMLEQIEGIFHSLSTSSIDPSYTLKSFIEIQNSILTMNNFTAIRGRFTGKGAIEIEQESEQINISDGKFSDLKIVSSSTSSSSSSSSSSSSSSSSSSLLITNQIYSSKMNIIQNEESQSAGAIYAVLKRSSGTDSPILRIDKCIFSSCGGVNATSGGCLIIGEGSIGNYGIASITNSEFKECIGQITGGILFGEDII
;
A
#
# COMPACT_ATOMS: atom_id res chain seq x y z
N ILE A 1 33.37 16.49 15.09
CA ILE A 1 33.22 17.37 16.28
C ILE A 1 33.06 16.60 17.58
N CYS A 2 32.29 15.51 17.62
CA CYS A 2 31.97 14.85 18.90
C CYS A 2 33.10 13.93 19.41
N ASN A 3 34.02 13.54 18.53
CA ASN A 3 35.24 12.84 18.92
C ASN A 3 36.14 13.77 19.73
N TRP A 4 36.61 13.25 20.85
CA TRP A 4 37.40 13.97 21.82
C TRP A 4 38.63 13.12 22.16
N ASP A 5 39.80 13.63 21.79
CA ASP A 5 41.07 12.89 21.70
C ASP A 5 42.15 13.38 22.69
N SER A 6 41.88 14.46 23.41
CA SER A 6 42.82 15.06 24.36
C SER A 6 42.08 15.62 25.55
N SER A 7 42.64 15.58 26.75
CA SER A 7 42.10 16.23 27.95
C SER A 7 43.27 16.58 28.88
N LEU A 8 43.06 17.48 29.84
CA LEU A 8 44.07 17.74 30.88
C LEU A 8 44.28 16.49 31.75
N ILE A 9 43.19 15.85 32.15
CA ILE A 9 43.21 14.61 32.95
C ILE A 9 42.55 13.52 32.14
N HIS A 10 43.22 12.37 32.01
CA HIS A 10 42.67 11.19 31.36
C HIS A 10 42.65 10.02 32.36
N VAL A 11 41.46 9.51 32.66
CA VAL A 11 41.21 8.43 33.61
C VAL A 11 40.73 7.20 32.85
N THR A 12 41.54 6.15 32.81
CA THR A 12 41.23 4.91 32.09
C THR A 12 40.89 3.74 33.02
N GLY A 13 40.85 3.99 34.34
CA GLY A 13 40.56 2.99 35.37
C GLY A 13 40.73 3.56 36.79
N GLY A 14 39.94 3.05 37.73
CA GLY A 14 39.88 3.54 39.11
C GLY A 14 39.08 4.84 39.26
N THR A 15 38.91 5.30 40.50
CA THR A 15 38.15 6.53 40.81
C THR A 15 39.06 7.65 41.29
N ILE A 16 38.94 8.83 40.69
CA ILE A 16 39.58 10.05 41.18
C ILE A 16 38.58 10.95 41.90
N ASN A 17 39.03 11.58 42.98
CA ASN A 17 38.28 12.61 43.70
C ASN A 17 38.90 13.97 43.40
N ILE A 18 38.08 14.90 42.93
CA ILE A 18 38.45 16.29 42.68
C ILE A 18 37.79 17.14 43.75
N ASP A 19 38.60 17.75 44.60
CA ASP A 19 38.16 18.56 45.73
C ASP A 19 38.83 19.94 45.69
N ASN A 20 38.03 20.99 45.93
CA ASN A 20 38.44 22.40 46.00
C ASN A 20 39.41 22.84 44.87
N SER A 21 39.14 22.42 43.63
CA SER A 21 40.05 22.61 42.47
C SER A 21 39.41 23.40 41.33
N GLN A 22 40.20 24.19 40.60
CA GLN A 22 39.72 25.03 39.49
C GLN A 22 40.31 24.60 38.13
N PHE A 23 39.43 24.33 37.17
CA PHE A 23 39.76 23.95 35.80
C PHE A 23 39.24 25.03 34.84
N ILE A 24 40.12 25.99 34.52
CA ILE A 24 39.74 27.20 33.78
C ILE A 24 40.55 27.33 32.48
N GLY A 25 39.85 27.49 31.35
CA GLY A 25 40.47 27.90 30.08
C GLY A 25 41.25 26.81 29.34
N TRP A 26 41.04 25.53 29.65
CA TRP A 26 41.80 24.44 29.04
C TRP A 26 41.40 24.20 27.58
N ARG A 27 42.39 24.29 26.69
CA ARG A 27 42.23 24.13 25.22
C ARG A 27 42.03 22.70 24.75
N SER A 28 42.18 21.71 25.62
CA SER A 28 41.90 20.31 25.32
C SER A 28 40.63 19.83 26.03
N GLY A 29 39.95 20.69 26.79
CA GLY A 29 38.95 20.27 27.76
C GLY A 29 39.58 19.71 29.04
N ALA A 30 38.77 19.56 30.10
CA ALA A 30 39.32 19.31 31.44
C ALA A 30 39.56 17.82 31.70
N ILE A 31 38.55 16.97 31.56
CA ILE A 31 38.65 15.56 31.97
C ILE A 31 38.13 14.65 30.86
N SER A 32 38.82 13.54 30.65
CA SER A 32 38.31 12.37 29.94
C SER A 32 38.31 11.19 30.92
N VAL A 33 37.18 10.50 31.03
CA VAL A 33 37.02 9.28 31.83
C VAL A 33 36.43 8.18 30.96
N GLU A 34 37.14 7.06 30.83
CA GLU A 34 36.76 5.95 29.97
C GLU A 34 37.00 4.61 30.66
N GLY A 35 36.05 3.69 30.51
CA GLY A 35 36.15 2.31 30.99
C GLY A 35 35.27 2.03 32.20
N SER A 36 34.77 0.79 32.31
CA SER A 36 33.73 0.40 33.27
C SER A 36 34.16 0.47 34.74
N GLU A 37 35.46 0.57 34.99
CA GLU A 37 36.04 0.73 36.34
C GLU A 37 36.54 2.16 36.61
N ALA A 38 36.37 3.07 35.64
CA ALA A 38 36.83 4.45 35.72
C ALA A 38 35.73 5.35 36.29
N GLY A 39 36.13 6.29 37.16
CA GLY A 39 35.18 7.19 37.80
C GLY A 39 35.78 8.52 38.20
N VAL A 40 34.93 9.56 38.21
CA VAL A 40 35.28 10.90 38.67
C VAL A 40 34.23 11.37 39.66
N ILE A 41 34.68 11.78 40.85
CA ILE A 41 33.84 12.39 41.88
C ILE A 41 34.29 13.84 42.06
N ILE A 42 33.39 14.80 41.86
CA ILE A 42 33.66 16.24 41.96
C ILE A 42 32.91 16.79 43.18
N ILE A 43 33.67 17.36 44.12
CA ILE A 43 33.18 17.83 45.42
C ILE A 43 33.87 19.15 45.84
N GLY A 44 33.41 19.70 46.96
CA GLY A 44 33.94 20.93 47.56
C GLY A 44 33.62 22.16 46.71
N ASP A 45 34.49 23.16 46.72
CA ASP A 45 34.33 24.39 45.93
C ASP A 45 34.97 24.26 44.52
N SER A 46 34.93 23.06 43.93
CA SER A 46 35.53 22.81 42.62
C SER A 46 34.78 23.52 41.49
N ILE A 47 35.52 24.06 40.51
CA ILE A 47 34.95 24.86 39.41
C ILE A 47 35.53 24.42 38.06
N PHE A 48 34.63 24.23 37.09
CA PHE A 48 34.93 24.03 35.67
C PHE A 48 34.37 25.22 34.88
N GLN A 49 35.25 25.99 34.26
CA GLN A 49 34.87 27.23 33.59
C GLN A 49 35.66 27.43 32.29
N ASN A 50 34.99 27.86 31.22
CA ASN A 50 35.60 28.33 29.96
C ASN A 50 36.58 27.34 29.31
N ASN A 51 36.41 26.03 29.54
CA ASN A 51 37.21 25.00 28.88
C ASN A 51 36.76 24.89 27.42
N ASN A 52 37.59 25.42 26.52
CA ASN A 52 37.24 25.69 25.14
C ASN A 52 38.30 25.10 24.19
N PRO A 53 38.17 23.81 23.83
CA PRO A 53 38.88 23.31 22.67
C PRO A 53 38.36 24.03 21.43
N GLN A 54 39.25 24.78 20.80
CA GLN A 54 38.93 25.60 19.65
C GLN A 54 38.58 24.69 18.46
N PHE A 55 37.32 24.72 18.03
CA PHE A 55 36.89 24.17 16.76
C PHE A 55 36.57 25.34 15.84
N SER A 56 37.30 25.45 14.72
CA SER A 56 37.16 26.56 13.76
C SER A 56 35.71 26.77 13.33
N ASP A 57 34.98 25.68 13.16
CA ASP A 57 33.63 25.68 12.62
C ASP A 57 32.57 25.80 13.75
N TYR A 58 32.95 25.56 15.00
CA TYR A 58 32.06 25.58 16.16
C TYR A 58 32.70 26.31 17.36
N PRO A 59 32.85 27.65 17.31
CA PRO A 59 33.55 28.43 18.33
C PRO A 59 32.87 28.42 19.71
N ASN A 60 31.58 28.05 19.75
CA ASN A 60 30.78 27.94 20.96
C ASN A 60 30.85 26.55 21.63
N VAL A 61 31.51 25.56 20.99
CA VAL A 61 31.70 24.25 21.61
C VAL A 61 32.62 24.41 22.82
N ARG A 62 32.08 24.06 23.99
CA ARG A 62 32.82 23.95 25.24
C ARG A 62 32.88 22.47 25.64
N ARG A 63 33.93 22.10 26.36
CA ARG A 63 34.16 20.71 26.76
C ARG A 63 34.75 20.65 28.17
N ASN A 64 33.95 20.19 29.13
CA ASN A 64 34.40 19.99 30.51
C ASN A 64 34.79 18.54 30.75
N ILE A 65 33.87 17.60 30.52
CA ILE A 65 34.12 16.17 30.80
C ILE A 65 33.69 15.30 29.62
N LEU A 66 34.58 14.43 29.13
CA LEU A 66 34.25 13.29 28.27
C LEU A 66 34.02 12.09 29.15
N CYS A 67 32.92 11.37 28.94
CA CYS A 67 32.63 10.14 29.67
C CYS A 67 32.15 9.06 28.70
N SER A 68 32.77 7.88 28.76
CA SER A 68 32.49 6.77 27.85
C SER A 68 32.81 5.39 28.47
N GLY A 69 32.37 4.32 27.79
CA GLY A 69 32.82 2.96 28.07
C GLY A 69 32.43 2.40 29.43
N GLY A 70 31.26 2.78 29.98
CA GLY A 70 30.78 2.32 31.30
C GLY A 70 31.28 3.16 32.48
N ALA A 71 32.07 4.21 32.24
CA ALA A 71 32.59 5.08 33.28
C ALA A 71 31.49 5.88 33.99
N PHE A 72 31.79 6.42 35.18
CA PHE A 72 30.85 7.27 35.91
C PHE A 72 31.38 8.67 36.25
N VAL A 73 30.47 9.63 36.29
CA VAL A 73 30.72 11.00 36.76
C VAL A 73 29.71 11.33 37.86
N ASN A 74 30.21 11.62 39.07
CA ASN A 74 29.41 12.06 40.19
C ASN A 74 29.75 13.50 40.54
N SER A 75 28.78 14.41 40.40
CA SER A 75 29.00 15.84 40.58
C SER A 75 27.71 16.55 40.95
N ASP A 76 27.84 17.69 41.64
CA ASP A 76 26.77 18.68 41.69
C ASP A 76 26.82 19.58 40.42
N PRO A 77 25.67 19.95 39.83
CA PRO A 77 25.60 20.84 38.68
C PRO A 77 26.21 22.24 38.90
N ASN A 78 26.41 22.69 40.15
CA ASN A 78 26.96 24.00 40.49
C ASN A 78 28.47 24.12 40.23
N HIS A 79 29.17 23.00 40.00
CA HIS A 79 30.59 23.02 39.64
C HIS A 79 30.85 23.53 38.20
N PHE A 80 29.82 23.65 37.37
CA PHE A 80 29.95 24.04 35.96
C PHE A 80 29.48 25.48 35.74
N ILE A 81 30.44 26.38 35.52
CA ILE A 81 30.24 27.82 35.49
C ILE A 81 30.40 28.36 34.06
N GLY A 82 29.50 29.25 33.67
CA GLY A 82 29.46 29.94 32.39
C GLY A 82 30.45 31.09 32.27
N ASP A 83 30.50 31.69 31.08
CA ASP A 83 31.30 32.89 30.79
C ASP A 83 30.81 34.11 31.61
N ASP A 84 29.55 34.10 32.07
CA ASP A 84 28.92 35.11 32.91
C ASP A 84 29.16 34.94 34.42
N GLY A 85 29.92 33.90 34.81
CA GLY A 85 30.18 33.56 36.20
C GLY A 85 28.99 32.94 36.92
N GLN A 86 27.88 32.67 36.23
CA GLN A 86 26.73 31.94 36.75
C GLN A 86 26.82 30.45 36.39
N GLN A 87 25.96 29.65 37.01
CA GLN A 87 25.87 28.24 36.67
C GLN A 87 25.44 28.07 35.20
N SER A 88 26.24 27.35 34.41
CA SER A 88 25.92 27.12 33.00
C SER A 88 24.76 26.12 32.86
N PRO A 89 23.72 26.40 32.05
CA PRO A 89 22.68 25.41 31.77
C PRO A 89 23.23 24.21 30.98
N SER A 90 24.24 24.42 30.12
CA SER A 90 24.97 23.36 29.44
C SER A 90 26.20 22.98 30.28
N LYS A 91 26.21 21.80 30.90
CA LYS A 91 27.34 21.37 31.76
C LYS A 91 28.58 20.98 30.95
N TRP A 92 28.41 20.82 29.62
CA TRP A 92 29.46 20.45 28.67
C TRP A 92 30.12 19.12 29.04
N ILE A 93 29.31 18.20 29.54
CA ILE A 93 29.65 16.80 29.77
C ILE A 93 29.15 16.04 28.55
N TYR A 94 30.06 15.40 27.81
CA TYR A 94 29.70 14.58 26.67
C TYR A 94 29.72 13.10 27.08
N SER A 95 28.54 12.50 27.13
CA SER A 95 28.35 11.06 27.30
C SER A 95 28.36 10.40 25.93
N ASN A 96 29.49 9.84 25.52
CA ASN A 96 29.53 9.12 24.25
C ASN A 96 28.72 7.82 24.38
N ASP A 97 27.87 7.54 23.39
CA ASP A 97 27.16 6.26 23.20
C ASP A 97 26.24 5.78 24.34
N ASN A 98 25.69 6.67 25.17
CA ASN A 98 24.80 6.34 26.31
C ASN A 98 25.42 5.43 27.39
N ASP A 99 26.71 5.11 27.29
CA ASP A 99 27.42 4.20 28.21
C ASP A 99 28.07 4.95 29.39
N CYS A 100 27.77 6.23 29.58
CA CYS A 100 28.23 7.00 30.74
C CYS A 100 27.19 6.96 31.87
N ILE A 101 27.64 6.65 33.09
CA ILE A 101 26.80 6.63 34.29
C ILE A 101 26.89 7.99 35.00
N LEU A 102 25.86 8.82 34.84
CA LEU A 102 25.74 10.10 35.54
C LEU A 102 25.15 9.88 36.94
N GLN A 103 25.81 10.42 37.97
CA GLN A 103 25.43 10.25 39.37
C GLN A 103 25.37 11.60 40.10
N GLY A 104 24.76 11.59 41.29
CA GLY A 104 24.58 12.81 42.10
C GLY A 104 23.57 13.74 41.45
N GLY A 105 23.79 15.05 41.53
CA GLY A 105 22.88 16.05 40.96
C GLY A 105 22.87 16.09 39.43
N LEU A 106 23.74 15.34 38.75
CA LEU A 106 23.72 15.20 37.29
C LEU A 106 22.66 14.24 36.77
N GLN A 107 22.23 13.28 37.59
CA GLN A 107 21.33 12.19 37.16
C GLN A 107 19.94 12.70 36.75
N ASP A 108 19.47 13.78 37.38
CA ASP A 108 18.14 14.35 37.17
C ASP A 108 18.11 15.41 36.06
N LEU A 109 19.24 15.68 35.40
CA LEU A 109 19.31 16.69 34.35
C LEU A 109 18.78 16.15 33.02
N ILE A 110 17.94 16.95 32.34
CA ILE A 110 17.43 16.67 30.99
C ILE A 110 18.60 16.51 30.00
N SER A 111 19.63 17.35 30.15
CA SER A 111 20.87 17.22 29.38
C SER A 111 22.04 17.74 30.20
N THR A 112 23.15 17.01 30.16
CA THR A 112 24.45 17.45 30.69
C THR A 112 25.37 17.99 29.60
N SER A 113 24.97 17.86 28.33
CA SER A 113 25.71 18.32 27.17
C SER A 113 25.23 19.72 26.74
N PHE A 114 24.88 19.91 25.48
CA PHE A 114 24.41 21.16 24.90
C PHE A 114 22.89 21.22 24.95
N ILE A 115 22.35 22.35 25.40
CA ILE A 115 20.91 22.63 25.34
C ILE A 115 20.69 23.58 24.16
N PRO A 116 20.11 23.10 23.04
CA PRO A 116 19.86 23.94 21.88
C PRO A 116 18.73 24.93 22.19
N ARG A 117 18.82 26.12 21.61
CA ARG A 117 17.74 27.10 21.59
C ARG A 117 17.45 27.48 20.15
N LEU A 118 16.23 27.19 19.70
CA LEU A 118 15.80 27.62 18.36
C LEU A 118 15.25 29.03 18.43
N THR A 119 15.67 29.87 17.50
CA THR A 119 15.14 31.22 17.30
C THR A 119 14.25 31.28 16.06
N ARG A 120 14.58 30.51 15.03
CA ARG A 120 13.80 30.43 13.80
C ARG A 120 13.95 29.06 13.16
N ILE A 121 12.87 28.59 12.54
CA ILE A 121 12.93 27.54 11.53
C ILE A 121 12.29 28.09 10.26
N SER A 122 12.87 27.77 9.11
CA SER A 122 12.32 28.14 7.81
C SER A 122 12.41 26.97 6.85
N SER A 123 11.49 26.91 5.91
CA SER A 123 11.38 25.86 4.92
C SER A 123 11.38 26.46 3.52
N GLN A 124 11.94 25.72 2.57
CA GLN A 124 11.86 26.01 1.15
C GLN A 124 11.62 24.71 0.40
N GLU A 125 10.55 24.66 -0.37
CA GLU A 125 10.25 23.53 -1.23
C GLU A 125 11.01 23.64 -2.56
N ASP A 126 11.58 22.51 -2.98
CA ASP A 126 12.02 22.27 -4.33
C ASP A 126 11.09 21.22 -4.96
N PHE A 127 10.04 21.71 -5.62
CA PHE A 127 9.05 20.85 -6.28
C PHE A 127 9.62 20.02 -7.41
N ASP A 128 10.72 20.47 -8.02
CA ASP A 128 11.35 19.76 -9.13
C ASP A 128 12.13 18.55 -8.62
N LYS A 129 12.67 18.63 -7.40
CA LYS A 129 13.42 17.55 -6.75
C LYS A 129 12.60 16.72 -5.75
N GLN A 130 11.36 17.12 -5.46
CA GLN A 130 10.54 16.56 -4.38
C GLN A 130 11.23 16.64 -3.01
N GLU A 131 11.94 17.74 -2.75
CA GLU A 131 12.71 17.95 -1.54
C GLU A 131 12.17 19.14 -0.76
N LEU A 132 12.12 18.98 0.56
CA LEU A 132 11.94 20.06 1.50
C LEU A 132 13.29 20.38 2.12
N LYS A 133 13.78 21.59 1.82
CA LYS A 133 14.95 22.14 2.47
C LYS A 133 14.51 22.89 3.73
N ILE A 134 14.97 22.44 4.89
CA ILE A 134 14.63 23.05 6.18
C ILE A 134 15.89 23.64 6.79
N ARG A 135 15.82 24.91 7.17
CA ARG A 135 16.89 25.63 7.87
C ARG A 135 16.47 25.92 9.29
N PHE A 136 17.27 25.42 10.24
CA PHE A 136 17.16 25.69 11.66
C PHE A 136 18.16 26.77 12.04
N GLU A 137 17.73 27.78 12.80
CA GLU A 137 18.56 28.88 13.30
C GLU A 137 18.38 29.01 14.82
N GLY A 138 19.47 29.30 15.53
CA GLY A 138 19.46 29.28 16.99
C GLY A 138 20.81 29.44 17.66
N GLU A 139 20.90 28.95 18.89
CA GLU A 139 22.12 28.88 19.70
C GLU A 139 22.38 27.44 20.12
N ASN A 140 23.67 27.07 20.24
CA ASN A 140 24.12 25.74 20.64
C ASN A 140 23.61 24.59 19.75
N LEU A 141 23.47 24.85 18.44
CA LEU A 141 23.08 23.84 17.44
C LEU A 141 24.27 22.93 17.09
N ILE A 142 24.65 22.07 18.03
CA ILE A 142 25.81 21.20 17.92
C ILE A 142 25.31 19.79 17.57
N PRO A 143 25.67 19.21 16.40
CA PRO A 143 25.10 17.93 15.93
C PRO A 143 25.25 16.72 16.87
N CYS A 144 26.11 16.82 17.89
CA CYS A 144 26.41 15.77 18.84
C CYS A 144 25.19 15.40 19.71
N GLY A 145 24.42 14.41 19.26
CA GLY A 145 23.24 13.92 19.97
C GLY A 145 21.98 14.77 19.75
N LEU A 146 21.94 15.60 18.71
CA LEU A 146 20.74 16.28 18.27
C LEU A 146 20.01 15.46 17.22
N ILE A 147 18.70 15.32 17.41
CA ILE A 147 17.79 14.71 16.46
C ILE A 147 16.78 15.78 16.07
N PHE A 148 16.56 15.99 14.77
CA PHE A 148 15.42 16.79 14.33
C PHE A 148 14.20 15.88 14.22
N GLU A 149 13.05 16.41 14.63
CA GLU A 149 11.76 15.73 14.53
C GLU A 149 10.78 16.62 13.78
N LEU A 150 10.13 16.05 12.77
CA LEU A 150 9.06 16.64 12.00
C LEU A 150 7.79 15.85 12.23
N PHE A 151 6.67 16.50 12.48
CA PHE A 151 5.43 15.82 12.82
C PHE A 151 4.20 16.57 12.32
N ASN A 152 3.11 15.83 12.13
CA ASN A 152 1.81 16.40 11.81
C ASN A 152 1.27 17.18 13.03
N HIS A 153 0.93 18.45 12.82
CA HIS A 153 0.40 19.36 13.84
C HIS A 153 -0.83 18.77 14.54
N ASP A 154 -1.74 18.17 13.77
CA ASP A 154 -2.99 17.61 14.29
C ASP A 154 -2.82 16.18 14.85
N ASN A 155 -1.75 15.47 14.42
CA ASN A 155 -1.43 14.13 14.90
C ASN A 155 0.08 13.94 15.15
N PRO A 156 0.61 14.31 16.32
CA PRO A 156 2.04 14.23 16.63
C PRO A 156 2.65 12.82 16.63
N ASN A 157 1.84 11.76 16.50
CA ASN A 157 2.31 10.39 16.36
C ASN A 157 2.79 10.08 14.93
N GLU A 158 2.31 10.82 13.93
CA GLU A 158 2.81 10.76 12.55
C GLU A 158 4.04 11.67 12.43
N LYS A 159 5.22 11.05 12.47
CA LYS A 159 6.45 11.79 12.57
C LYS A 159 7.62 11.16 11.83
N TYR A 160 8.54 12.01 11.44
CA TYR A 160 9.83 11.68 10.87
C TYR A 160 10.93 12.19 11.80
N GLN A 161 11.96 11.37 12.04
CA GLN A 161 13.11 11.74 12.85
C GLN A 161 14.41 11.47 12.08
N GLY A 162 15.36 12.39 12.20
CA GLY A 162 16.68 12.24 11.59
C GLY A 162 17.78 12.84 12.45
N SER A 163 19.01 12.34 12.27
CA SER A 163 20.18 12.94 12.91
C SER A 163 20.53 14.26 12.23
N VAL A 164 20.94 15.25 13.01
CA VAL A 164 21.43 16.52 12.45
C VAL A 164 22.75 16.28 11.70
N PRO A 165 22.88 16.67 10.43
CA PRO A 165 24.08 16.43 9.64
C PRO A 165 25.26 17.30 10.09
N TYR A 166 26.48 16.79 9.90
CA TYR A 166 27.70 17.57 10.01
C TYR A 166 28.17 18.01 8.62
N ILE A 167 28.29 19.32 8.41
CA ILE A 167 28.82 19.90 7.16
C ILE A 167 30.11 20.64 7.49
N GLU A 168 31.23 20.18 6.91
CA GLU A 168 32.55 20.76 7.11
C GLU A 168 32.66 22.17 6.49
N GLY A 169 33.25 23.13 7.20
CA GLY A 169 33.50 24.49 6.69
C GLY A 169 32.33 25.48 6.76
N ILE A 170 31.18 25.09 7.32
CA ILE A 170 30.05 25.99 7.63
C ILE A 170 29.96 26.14 9.15
N SER A 171 29.90 27.38 9.65
CA SER A 171 29.75 27.61 11.10
C SER A 171 28.34 27.27 11.54
N ASN A 172 28.11 26.00 11.85
CA ASN A 172 26.78 25.49 12.09
C ASN A 172 26.33 25.60 13.55
N SER A 173 27.10 26.26 14.44
CA SER A 173 26.70 26.38 15.85
C SER A 173 25.43 27.20 16.05
N ASN A 174 25.07 28.01 15.04
CA ASN A 174 23.92 28.88 15.07
C ASN A 174 22.92 28.58 13.95
N GLU A 175 23.28 27.73 12.98
CA GLU A 175 22.36 27.32 11.92
C GLU A 175 22.74 25.96 11.34
N PHE A 176 21.77 25.20 10.86
CA PHE A 176 22.05 24.07 9.98
C PHE A 176 20.87 23.84 9.03
N GLU A 177 21.15 23.13 7.94
CA GLU A 177 20.17 22.78 6.94
C GLU A 177 20.03 21.26 6.83
N VAL A 178 18.79 20.81 6.64
CA VAL A 178 18.46 19.43 6.30
C VAL A 178 17.64 19.42 5.03
N ILE A 179 17.85 18.41 4.20
CA ILE A 179 17.09 18.16 2.98
C ILE A 179 16.38 16.84 3.18
N ILE A 180 15.07 16.85 3.02
CA ILE A 180 14.21 15.70 3.28
C ILE A 180 13.30 15.51 2.09
N SER A 181 13.17 14.27 1.61
CA SER A 181 12.21 13.97 0.56
C SER A 181 10.79 14.21 1.08
N LEU A 182 9.98 14.95 0.31
CA LEU A 182 8.57 15.22 0.63
C LEU A 182 7.77 13.93 0.86
N SER A 183 8.17 12.80 0.26
CA SER A 183 7.48 11.52 0.46
C SER A 183 7.66 10.89 1.85
N LEU A 184 8.63 11.38 2.63
CA LEU A 184 8.86 10.92 4.01
C LEU A 184 8.01 11.69 5.04
N LEU A 185 7.33 12.76 4.60
CA LEU A 185 6.55 13.62 5.48
C LEU A 185 5.07 13.21 5.47
N PRO A 186 4.35 13.43 6.59
CA PRO A 186 2.89 13.33 6.61
C PRO A 186 2.26 14.21 5.51
N GLN A 187 1.25 13.69 4.83
CA GLN A 187 0.60 14.32 3.69
C GLN A 187 -0.75 14.93 4.10
N ASP A 188 -1.24 15.94 3.37
CA ASP A 188 -2.43 16.75 3.75
C ASP A 188 -2.33 17.27 5.20
N ALA A 189 -1.11 17.61 5.58
CA ALA A 189 -0.76 17.88 6.96
C ALA A 189 -0.04 19.21 7.06
N PHE A 190 -0.36 19.92 8.13
CA PHE A 190 0.45 21.02 8.59
C PHE A 190 1.62 20.45 9.37
N ILE A 191 2.85 20.66 8.89
CA ILE A 191 4.05 20.07 9.48
C ILE A 191 4.68 21.07 10.44
N ASP A 192 4.89 20.61 11.67
CA ASP A 192 5.70 21.30 12.68
C ASP A 192 7.07 20.60 12.82
N GLY A 193 8.08 21.36 13.21
CA GLY A 193 9.44 20.87 13.46
C GLY A 193 9.95 21.27 14.84
N ARG A 194 10.76 20.39 15.46
CA ARG A 194 11.50 20.65 16.70
C ARG A 194 12.81 19.88 16.75
N LEU A 195 13.67 20.20 17.73
CA LEU A 195 14.87 19.41 18.04
C LEU A 195 14.69 18.64 19.33
N LEU A 196 15.16 17.39 19.33
CA LEU A 196 15.28 16.52 20.48
C LEU A 196 16.74 16.47 20.93
N TYR A 197 16.97 16.45 22.24
CA TYR A 197 18.30 16.46 22.84
C TYR A 197 18.32 15.80 24.22
N GLY A 198 19.46 15.23 24.59
CA GLY A 198 19.68 14.63 25.91
C GLY A 198 18.67 13.51 26.25
N ASN A 199 18.30 13.43 27.53
CA ASN A 199 17.38 12.44 28.07
C ASN A 199 15.91 12.90 27.96
N GLY A 200 15.43 13.01 26.72
CA GLY A 200 14.03 13.37 26.42
C GLY A 200 13.73 14.88 26.40
N GLY A 201 14.77 15.71 26.32
CA GLY A 201 14.61 17.15 26.09
C GLY A 201 14.08 17.43 24.68
N SER A 202 13.26 18.48 24.56
CA SER A 202 12.82 19.00 23.27
C SER A 202 12.79 20.52 23.28
N THR A 203 12.99 21.14 22.11
CA THR A 203 12.75 22.56 21.91
C THR A 203 11.27 22.83 21.71
N ASP A 204 10.89 24.10 21.76
CA ASP A 204 9.58 24.53 21.22
C ASP A 204 9.46 24.12 19.75
N SER A 205 8.24 23.82 19.32
CA SER A 205 7.93 23.49 17.93
C SER A 205 7.65 24.75 17.13
N PHE A 206 8.03 24.71 15.86
CA PHE A 206 7.76 25.78 14.90
C PHE A 206 7.09 25.19 13.68
N SER A 207 6.10 25.90 13.17
CA SER A 207 5.40 25.52 11.96
C SER A 207 6.26 25.75 10.72
N LEU A 208 6.32 24.73 9.88
CA LEU A 208 7.16 24.69 8.70
C LEU A 208 6.37 24.95 7.44
N ILE A 209 5.38 24.11 7.16
CA ILE A 209 4.69 24.12 5.88
C ILE A 209 3.36 23.37 5.94
N SER A 210 2.42 23.77 5.09
CA SER A 210 1.27 22.95 4.72
C SER A 210 1.68 22.10 3.53
N ILE A 211 1.69 20.77 3.70
CA ILE A 211 1.85 19.87 2.56
C ILE A 211 0.45 19.62 2.01
N ASP A 212 0.05 20.46 1.05
CA ASP A 212 -1.23 20.32 0.38
C ASP A 212 -1.27 19.01 -0.42
N TRP A 213 -2.41 18.30 -0.35
CA TRP A 213 -2.62 17.15 -1.21
C TRP A 213 -2.67 17.57 -2.69
N ASN A 214 -2.36 16.66 -3.62
CA ASN A 214 -2.44 17.00 -5.05
C ASN A 214 -3.83 17.56 -5.40
N GLU A 215 -3.90 18.46 -6.39
CA GLU A 215 -5.11 19.22 -6.74
C GLU A 215 -6.35 18.33 -7.01
N LYS A 216 -6.11 17.05 -7.35
CA LYS A 216 -7.14 16.07 -7.68
C LYS A 216 -7.58 15.18 -6.52
N ASN A 217 -6.95 15.29 -5.34
CA ASN A 217 -7.26 14.44 -4.18
C ASN A 217 -7.04 12.95 -4.48
N GLU A 218 -5.97 12.64 -5.23
CA GLU A 218 -5.61 11.30 -5.69
C GLU A 218 -4.54 10.67 -4.79
N VAL A 219 -4.62 9.38 -4.46
CA VAL A 219 -3.51 8.64 -3.86
C VAL A 219 -2.89 7.71 -4.91
N PHE A 220 -1.56 7.71 -5.04
CA PHE A 220 -0.86 6.88 -6.00
C PHE A 220 -0.41 5.56 -5.37
N VAL A 221 -0.66 4.45 -6.04
CA VAL A 221 -0.28 3.10 -5.60
C VAL A 221 0.46 2.36 -6.71
N GLY A 222 1.50 1.62 -6.36
CA GLY A 222 2.32 0.85 -7.29
C GLY A 222 3.48 0.11 -6.62
N ASP A 223 4.02 -0.90 -7.30
CA ASP A 223 5.25 -1.60 -6.93
C ASP A 223 6.42 -0.62 -6.62
N LYS A 224 7.03 -0.77 -5.44
CA LYS A 224 8.20 -0.04 -4.90
C LYS A 224 9.49 -0.18 -5.71
N ASN A 225 9.55 -1.08 -6.70
CA ASN A 225 10.70 -1.21 -7.61
C ASN A 225 10.89 -0.01 -8.56
N LEU A 226 10.04 1.02 -8.42
CA LEU A 226 10.14 2.30 -9.09
C LEU A 226 11.20 3.18 -8.40
N ILE A 227 12.44 3.13 -8.88
CA ILE A 227 13.52 4.04 -8.43
C ILE A 227 13.45 5.30 -9.31
N LEU A 228 13.24 6.47 -8.70
CA LEU A 228 13.34 7.77 -9.37
C LEU A 228 14.83 8.14 -9.52
N GLU A 229 15.34 8.28 -10.75
CA GLU A 229 16.66 8.87 -10.97
C GLU A 229 16.59 10.41 -10.87
N GLU A 230 17.52 11.01 -10.12
CA GLU A 230 17.55 12.43 -9.71
C GLU A 230 17.55 13.48 -10.84
N GLU A 231 17.62 13.11 -12.13
CA GLU A 231 18.01 14.04 -13.21
C GLU A 231 17.09 14.11 -14.44
N THR A 232 15.76 14.09 -14.30
CA THR A 232 14.90 14.48 -15.44
C THR A 232 13.93 15.61 -15.11
N GLN A 233 14.21 16.79 -15.69
CA GLN A 233 13.44 18.05 -15.59
C GLN A 233 12.07 18.01 -16.31
N ASN A 234 11.59 16.83 -16.70
CA ASN A 234 10.28 16.63 -17.28
C ASN A 234 9.55 15.56 -16.46
N TRP A 235 8.23 15.53 -16.55
CA TRP A 235 7.32 14.59 -15.88
C TRP A 235 7.59 13.14 -16.34
N GLU A 236 8.75 12.60 -15.97
CA GLU A 236 9.33 11.37 -16.49
C GLU A 236 9.84 10.51 -15.33
N VAL A 237 9.01 9.60 -14.81
CA VAL A 237 9.53 8.53 -13.95
C VAL A 237 10.23 7.51 -14.84
N ARG A 238 11.55 7.35 -14.75
CA ARG A 238 12.28 6.29 -15.48
C ARG A 238 12.49 5.07 -14.59
N SER A 239 12.04 3.91 -15.06
CA SER A 239 12.47 2.61 -14.52
C SER A 239 13.94 2.35 -14.88
N SER A 240 14.62 1.48 -14.12
CA SER A 240 15.93 0.86 -14.43
C SER A 240 16.02 0.15 -15.81
N SER A 241 14.95 0.18 -16.59
CA SER A 241 14.87 -0.21 -17.99
C SER A 241 13.93 0.74 -18.76
N ASP A 242 14.44 1.89 -19.20
CA ASP A 242 14.02 2.74 -20.32
C ASP A 242 12.50 3.03 -20.56
N SER A 243 11.61 2.88 -19.58
CA SER A 243 10.16 3.14 -19.72
C SER A 243 9.67 4.19 -18.73
N ILE A 244 8.90 5.16 -19.24
CA ILE A 244 8.41 6.35 -18.53
C ILE A 244 7.05 6.07 -17.88
N TYR A 245 6.88 6.39 -16.59
CA TYR A 245 5.62 6.26 -15.85
C TYR A 245 5.06 7.61 -15.37
N GLY A 246 3.74 7.79 -15.53
CA GLY A 246 2.85 8.58 -14.65
C GLY A 246 2.99 10.10 -14.48
N ARG A 247 1.94 10.72 -13.90
CA ARG A 247 1.84 12.16 -13.55
C ARG A 247 2.27 12.49 -12.12
N SER A 248 2.85 11.52 -11.39
CA SER A 248 2.98 11.63 -9.94
C SER A 248 4.16 12.50 -9.50
N LYS A 249 3.90 13.49 -8.63
CA LYS A 249 4.90 14.19 -7.80
C LYS A 249 5.13 13.50 -6.44
N GLN A 250 4.59 12.28 -6.25
CA GLN A 250 4.56 11.56 -4.98
C GLN A 250 5.05 10.12 -5.17
N THR A 251 5.84 9.64 -4.21
CA THR A 251 6.23 8.22 -4.14
C THR A 251 4.98 7.35 -3.97
N PRO A 252 4.70 6.40 -4.88
CA PRO A 252 3.53 5.54 -4.76
C PRO A 252 3.59 4.65 -3.53
N LEU A 253 2.43 4.41 -2.91
CA LEU A 253 2.27 3.40 -1.86
C LEU A 253 2.32 2.00 -2.47
N ASP A 254 2.86 1.02 -1.75
CA ASP A 254 3.14 -0.32 -2.28
C ASP A 254 1.93 -1.25 -2.43
N SER A 255 0.76 -0.81 -1.97
CA SER A 255 -0.42 -1.65 -1.86
C SER A 255 -1.71 -0.83 -1.91
N LEU A 256 -2.78 -1.44 -2.41
CA LEU A 256 -4.12 -0.85 -2.37
C LEU A 256 -4.58 -0.63 -0.93
N GLU A 257 -4.20 -1.50 0.01
CA GLU A 257 -4.56 -1.37 1.42
C GLU A 257 -3.93 -0.12 2.06
N SER A 258 -2.67 0.16 1.74
CA SER A 258 -2.04 1.44 2.11
C SER A 258 -2.74 2.62 1.44
N GLY A 259 -3.16 2.49 0.17
CA GLY A 259 -3.97 3.51 -0.51
C GLY A 259 -5.28 3.81 0.20
N LEU A 260 -5.98 2.79 0.71
CA LEU A 260 -7.19 2.95 1.51
C LEU A 260 -6.91 3.58 2.87
N LEU A 261 -5.77 3.24 3.50
CA LEU A 261 -5.36 3.71 4.82
C LEU A 261 -4.79 5.13 4.83
N HIS A 262 -4.22 5.60 3.71
CA HIS A 262 -3.51 6.88 3.67
C HIS A 262 -4.04 7.86 2.64
N GLY A 263 -4.94 7.43 1.75
CA GLY A 263 -5.55 8.33 0.79
C GLY A 263 -6.54 9.29 1.44
N VAL A 264 -6.66 10.48 0.83
CA VAL A 264 -7.56 11.54 1.28
C VAL A 264 -8.98 11.27 0.80
N ILE A 265 -9.92 11.33 1.74
CA ILE A 265 -11.35 11.28 1.46
C ILE A 265 -11.88 12.70 1.31
N LYS A 266 -12.48 13.00 0.17
CA LYS A 266 -13.10 14.30 -0.10
C LYS A 266 -14.47 14.09 -0.71
N SER A 267 -15.48 14.77 -0.14
CA SER A 267 -16.88 14.62 -0.58
C SER A 267 -17.36 13.16 -0.57
N ASN A 268 -17.00 12.40 0.47
CA ASN A 268 -17.29 10.96 0.64
C ASN A 268 -16.69 10.05 -0.46
N GLU A 269 -15.69 10.53 -1.21
CA GLU A 269 -15.00 9.78 -2.26
C GLU A 269 -13.50 9.69 -1.98
N LEU A 270 -12.95 8.50 -2.21
CA LEU A 270 -11.52 8.21 -2.20
C LEU A 270 -11.06 7.83 -3.61
N ASN A 271 -10.05 8.54 -4.13
CA ASN A 271 -9.52 8.32 -5.47
C ASN A 271 -8.14 7.68 -5.42
N ILE A 272 -8.04 6.44 -5.92
CA ILE A 272 -6.79 5.69 -5.99
C ILE A 272 -6.35 5.56 -7.45
N ILE A 273 -5.08 5.92 -7.71
CA ILE A 273 -4.44 5.86 -9.01
C ILE A 273 -3.36 4.78 -9.02
N VAL A 274 -3.56 3.75 -9.83
CA VAL A 274 -2.63 2.64 -9.99
C VAL A 274 -1.62 2.98 -11.07
N VAL A 275 -0.38 3.28 -10.66
CA VAL A 275 0.68 3.78 -11.55
C VAL A 275 1.51 2.65 -12.19
N THR A 276 1.56 1.47 -11.57
CA THR A 276 2.28 0.28 -12.08
C THR A 276 1.39 -0.97 -11.97
N ALA A 277 1.97 -2.13 -11.67
CA ALA A 277 1.27 -3.35 -11.32
C ALA A 277 1.23 -3.52 -9.80
N LEU A 278 0.14 -4.08 -9.28
CA LEU A 278 0.03 -4.50 -7.90
C LEU A 278 -0.35 -5.98 -7.86
N ASP A 279 0.39 -6.76 -7.08
CA ASP A 279 0.07 -8.15 -6.81
C ASP A 279 -0.65 -8.34 -5.48
N ASN A 280 -1.11 -9.57 -5.25
CA ASN A 280 -1.73 -9.97 -3.98
C ASN A 280 -2.92 -9.10 -3.54
N VAL A 281 -3.67 -8.57 -4.51
CA VAL A 281 -4.82 -7.71 -4.23
C VAL A 281 -5.93 -8.53 -3.57
N ASN A 282 -6.37 -8.08 -2.39
CA ASN A 282 -7.49 -8.62 -1.63
C ASN A 282 -7.99 -7.54 -0.66
N ILE A 283 -9.07 -6.87 -1.02
CA ILE A 283 -9.60 -5.69 -0.35
C ILE A 283 -11.08 -5.90 -0.02
N GLU A 284 -11.49 -5.47 1.18
CA GLU A 284 -12.90 -5.38 1.59
C GLU A 284 -13.33 -3.91 1.66
N ILE A 285 -14.51 -3.58 1.12
CA ILE A 285 -15.05 -2.23 1.04
C ILE A 285 -16.51 -2.25 1.56
N PRO A 286 -16.87 -1.43 2.56
CA PRO A 286 -15.99 -0.49 3.26
C PRO A 286 -15.09 -1.24 4.25
N THR A 287 -13.89 -0.72 4.48
CA THR A 287 -13.09 -1.06 5.66
C THR A 287 -13.59 -0.27 6.87
N GLU A 288 -13.10 -0.61 8.07
CA GLU A 288 -13.40 0.13 9.31
C GLU A 288 -13.07 1.63 9.16
N ARG A 289 -11.91 1.95 8.56
CA ARG A 289 -11.51 3.34 8.27
C ARG A 289 -12.52 4.07 7.41
N LEU A 290 -12.89 3.50 6.25
CA LEU A 290 -13.81 4.15 5.32
C LEU A 290 -15.17 4.43 5.98
N THR A 291 -15.61 3.53 6.85
CA THR A 291 -16.83 3.72 7.65
C THR A 291 -16.67 4.87 8.66
N SER A 292 -15.54 4.94 9.36
CA SER A 292 -15.29 5.98 10.37
C SER A 292 -15.17 7.39 9.77
N GLU A 293 -14.69 7.48 8.52
CA GLU A 293 -14.50 8.74 7.80
C GLU A 293 -15.66 9.08 6.85
N ASN A 294 -16.78 8.34 6.90
CA ASN A 294 -17.97 8.52 6.06
C ASN A 294 -17.66 8.50 4.54
N CYS A 295 -16.82 7.58 4.09
CA CYS A 295 -16.54 7.37 2.67
C CYS A 295 -17.54 6.38 2.05
N ASP A 296 -18.27 6.82 1.04
CA ASP A 296 -19.29 6.03 0.34
C ASP A 296 -18.78 5.45 -0.98
N THR A 297 -17.76 6.08 -1.58
CA THR A 297 -17.26 5.74 -2.92
C THR A 297 -15.76 5.56 -2.93
N VAL A 298 -15.30 4.40 -3.40
CA VAL A 298 -13.89 4.15 -3.71
C VAL A 298 -13.74 4.07 -5.22
N ARG A 299 -12.93 4.95 -5.80
CA ARG A 299 -12.58 4.94 -7.21
C ARG A 299 -11.15 4.44 -7.37
N ILE A 300 -10.97 3.43 -8.21
CA ILE A 300 -9.67 2.89 -8.58
C ILE A 300 -9.52 3.05 -10.08
N SER A 301 -8.51 3.81 -10.49
CA SER A 301 -8.23 4.05 -11.90
C SER A 301 -6.74 3.91 -12.23
N ARG A 302 -6.43 3.70 -13.50
CA ARG A 302 -5.07 3.64 -14.01
C ARG A 302 -4.54 5.06 -14.21
N ASP A 303 -3.24 5.27 -13.94
CA ASP A 303 -2.60 6.51 -14.38
C ASP A 303 -2.54 6.61 -15.90
N TYR A 304 -2.96 7.74 -16.45
CA TYR A 304 -3.04 7.96 -17.89
C TYR A 304 -2.28 9.22 -18.27
N SER A 305 -1.44 9.16 -19.31
CA SER A 305 -0.80 10.33 -19.93
C SER A 305 -1.18 10.34 -21.41
N GLU A 306 -1.67 11.49 -21.87
CA GLU A 306 -1.97 11.76 -23.27
C GLU A 306 -0.73 12.06 -24.12
N SER A 307 0.47 11.86 -23.56
CA SER A 307 1.72 12.12 -24.27
C SER A 307 1.80 11.28 -25.55
N LEU A 308 1.77 11.98 -26.69
CA LEU A 308 1.98 11.40 -28.02
C LEU A 308 3.41 10.87 -28.18
N THR A 309 4.36 11.41 -27.40
CA THR A 309 5.78 11.06 -27.42
C THR A 309 6.08 9.85 -26.55
N TYR A 310 5.38 9.73 -25.41
CA TYR A 310 5.57 8.68 -24.41
C TYR A 310 4.20 8.19 -23.89
N PRO A 311 3.44 7.43 -24.68
CA PRO A 311 2.16 6.91 -24.22
C PRO A 311 2.42 6.00 -23.01
N ILE A 312 1.72 6.22 -21.89
CA ILE A 312 1.69 5.26 -20.78
C ILE A 312 1.11 3.96 -21.35
N ARG A 313 1.97 3.03 -21.76
CA ARG A 313 1.57 1.81 -22.45
C ARG A 313 2.26 0.59 -21.86
N ILE A 314 1.39 -0.36 -21.50
CA ILE A 314 1.58 -1.80 -21.28
C ILE A 314 1.83 -2.24 -19.82
N THR A 315 2.02 -1.37 -18.82
CA THR A 315 2.44 -1.86 -17.46
C THR A 315 1.76 -1.21 -16.27
N SER A 316 1.18 -0.02 -16.44
CA SER A 316 0.38 0.66 -15.41
C SER A 316 -1.01 0.05 -15.27
N GLY A 317 -1.63 0.21 -14.11
CA GLY A 317 -3.01 -0.16 -13.86
C GLY A 317 -3.30 -1.63 -14.10
N ARG A 318 -2.50 -2.52 -13.52
CA ARG A 318 -2.80 -3.95 -13.44
C ARG A 318 -2.91 -4.38 -12.00
N LEU A 319 -3.98 -5.11 -11.69
CA LEU A 319 -4.21 -5.68 -10.38
C LEU A 319 -4.20 -7.20 -10.52
N PHE A 320 -3.30 -7.86 -9.82
CA PHE A 320 -3.18 -9.30 -9.79
C PHE A 320 -3.80 -9.85 -8.51
N SER A 321 -4.60 -10.90 -8.65
CA SER A 321 -5.13 -11.63 -7.49
C SER A 321 -4.00 -12.24 -6.67
N ILE A 322 -4.29 -12.57 -5.41
CA ILE A 322 -3.49 -13.56 -4.69
C ILE A 322 -3.38 -14.83 -5.55
N PRO A 323 -2.19 -15.49 -5.65
CA PRO A 323 -2.04 -16.73 -6.39
C PRO A 323 -3.10 -17.79 -6.03
N GLY A 324 -3.70 -18.39 -7.05
CA GLY A 324 -4.83 -19.31 -6.95
C GLY A 324 -6.19 -18.63 -6.66
N ALA A 325 -6.24 -17.29 -6.58
CA ALA A 325 -7.42 -16.50 -6.24
C ALA A 325 -8.17 -17.04 -5.01
N VAL A 326 -7.44 -17.42 -3.96
CA VAL A 326 -8.01 -18.04 -2.74
C VAL A 326 -8.97 -17.12 -1.98
N LYS A 327 -8.90 -15.81 -2.24
CA LYS A 327 -9.83 -14.77 -1.76
C LYS A 327 -10.22 -13.86 -2.92
N PRO A 328 -11.38 -13.20 -2.84
CA PRO A 328 -11.73 -12.12 -3.76
C PRO A 328 -10.68 -11.01 -3.77
N MET A 329 -10.46 -10.38 -4.93
CA MET A 329 -9.68 -9.15 -5.00
C MET A 329 -10.45 -7.99 -4.38
N PHE A 330 -11.76 -7.97 -4.60
CA PHE A 330 -12.67 -6.97 -4.05
C PHE A 330 -13.90 -7.64 -3.48
N LYS A 331 -14.16 -7.39 -2.20
CA LYS A 331 -15.44 -7.69 -1.55
C LYS A 331 -16.10 -6.37 -1.20
N VAL A 332 -17.27 -6.08 -1.77
CA VAL A 332 -17.97 -4.80 -1.63
C VAL A 332 -19.32 -5.03 -0.97
N GLU A 333 -19.58 -4.33 0.13
CA GLU A 333 -20.82 -4.39 0.90
C GLU A 333 -21.34 -2.97 1.15
N ARG A 334 -22.58 -2.64 0.80
CA ARG A 334 -23.22 -1.33 1.11
C ARG A 334 -22.50 -0.06 0.60
N SER A 335 -21.42 -0.19 -0.17
CA SER A 335 -20.59 0.92 -0.68
C SER A 335 -20.52 0.91 -2.20
N THR A 336 -19.96 1.99 -2.76
CA THR A 336 -19.72 2.14 -4.19
C THR A 336 -18.26 1.86 -4.53
N LEU A 337 -18.02 0.93 -5.46
CA LEU A 337 -16.71 0.67 -6.06
C LEU A 337 -16.75 1.05 -7.55
N ILE A 338 -15.84 1.91 -7.96
CA ILE A 338 -15.66 2.29 -9.37
C ILE A 338 -14.28 1.84 -9.82
N ILE A 339 -14.21 0.95 -10.82
CA ILE A 339 -12.97 0.51 -11.45
C ILE A 339 -12.95 1.03 -12.89
N GLN A 340 -11.93 1.82 -13.23
CA GLN A 340 -11.82 2.46 -14.54
C GLN A 340 -10.43 2.31 -15.16
N SER A 341 -10.37 1.75 -16.37
CA SER A 341 -9.14 1.60 -17.16
C SER A 341 -8.05 0.75 -16.50
N VAL A 342 -8.40 -0.11 -15.56
CA VAL A 342 -7.49 -1.01 -14.84
C VAL A 342 -7.72 -2.45 -15.28
N ASP A 343 -6.66 -3.21 -15.53
CA ASP A 343 -6.74 -4.63 -15.85
C ASP A 343 -6.84 -5.44 -14.54
N ILE A 344 -7.76 -6.39 -14.51
CA ILE A 344 -7.97 -7.32 -13.40
C ILE A 344 -7.52 -8.70 -13.85
N VAL A 345 -6.49 -9.22 -13.22
CA VAL A 345 -5.83 -10.45 -13.65
C VAL A 345 -5.81 -11.46 -12.52
N SER A 346 -6.44 -12.61 -12.74
CA SER A 346 -6.25 -13.74 -11.86
C SER A 346 -4.93 -14.45 -12.17
N ILE A 347 -4.21 -14.86 -11.12
CA ILE A 347 -2.98 -15.64 -11.22
C ILE A 347 -3.17 -17.04 -10.62
N GLY A 348 -2.65 -18.06 -11.29
CA GLY A 348 -2.65 -19.45 -10.84
C GLY A 348 -1.81 -19.70 -9.59
N SER A 349 -1.95 -20.88 -9.00
CA SER A 349 -1.13 -21.28 -7.84
C SER A 349 0.23 -21.83 -8.28
N GLN A 350 1.29 -21.49 -7.55
CA GLN A 350 2.62 -22.09 -7.75
C GLN A 350 2.70 -23.58 -7.33
N SER A 351 1.71 -24.09 -6.59
CA SER A 351 1.80 -25.39 -5.90
C SER A 351 1.38 -26.61 -6.74
N GLY A 352 1.00 -26.45 -8.02
CA GLY A 352 0.64 -27.57 -8.90
C GLY A 352 -0.63 -28.35 -8.52
N SER A 353 -1.30 -28.00 -7.41
CA SER A 353 -2.62 -28.53 -7.03
C SER A 353 -3.71 -27.71 -7.74
N MET A 354 -4.70 -28.37 -8.36
CA MET A 354 -5.88 -27.66 -8.88
C MET A 354 -6.61 -26.98 -7.71
N ILE A 355 -6.51 -25.65 -7.63
CA ILE A 355 -7.23 -24.84 -6.65
C ILE A 355 -8.50 -24.31 -7.32
N GLN A 356 -9.62 -24.48 -6.62
CA GLN A 356 -10.85 -23.76 -6.95
C GLN A 356 -10.75 -22.35 -6.33
N GLY A 357 -10.39 -21.37 -7.17
CA GLY A 357 -10.34 -19.97 -6.78
C GLY A 357 -11.73 -19.39 -6.55
N GLN A 358 -11.81 -18.36 -5.71
CA GLN A 358 -13.00 -17.56 -5.47
C GLN A 358 -13.28 -16.59 -6.62
N SER A 359 -14.42 -15.90 -6.56
CA SER A 359 -14.76 -14.82 -7.49
C SER A 359 -13.81 -13.63 -7.29
N LEU A 360 -13.39 -12.93 -8.36
CA LEU A 360 -12.44 -11.80 -8.22
C LEU A 360 -13.11 -10.57 -7.61
N ILE A 361 -14.33 -10.26 -8.05
CA ILE A 361 -15.16 -9.18 -7.49
C ILE A 361 -16.43 -9.79 -6.92
N VAL A 362 -16.73 -9.48 -5.67
CA VAL A 362 -17.94 -9.90 -4.97
C VAL A 362 -18.69 -8.67 -4.48
N GLY A 363 -19.89 -8.41 -5.00
CA GLY A 363 -20.78 -7.35 -4.56
C GLY A 363 -21.98 -7.90 -3.80
N THR A 364 -22.20 -7.44 -2.57
CA THR A 364 -23.33 -7.87 -1.74
C THR A 364 -23.99 -6.71 -0.99
N GLN A 365 -25.14 -6.96 -0.37
CA GLN A 365 -25.80 -6.04 0.57
C GLN A 365 -26.04 -4.63 0.00
N GLY A 366 -26.58 -4.51 -1.22
CA GLY A 366 -26.87 -3.21 -1.84
C GLY A 366 -25.64 -2.42 -2.28
N SER A 367 -24.52 -3.10 -2.51
CA SER A 367 -23.32 -2.47 -3.08
C SER A 367 -23.58 -1.93 -4.49
N LYS A 368 -22.76 -0.97 -4.93
CA LYS A 368 -22.80 -0.44 -6.30
C LYS A 368 -21.45 -0.61 -6.96
N ILE A 369 -21.37 -1.40 -8.01
CA ILE A 369 -20.13 -1.68 -8.72
C ILE A 369 -20.22 -1.12 -10.13
N SER A 370 -19.27 -0.26 -10.49
CA SER A 370 -19.12 0.31 -11.83
C SER A 370 -17.78 -0.10 -12.42
N ILE A 371 -17.77 -0.72 -13.60
CA ILE A 371 -16.57 -1.19 -14.28
C ILE A 371 -16.53 -0.61 -15.69
N SER A 372 -15.44 0.07 -16.05
CA SER A 372 -15.28 0.64 -17.38
C SER A 372 -13.84 0.54 -17.92
N ASP A 373 -13.70 0.29 -19.22
CA ASP A 373 -12.41 0.20 -19.91
C ASP A 373 -11.47 -0.87 -19.31
N VAL A 374 -12.04 -1.97 -18.81
CA VAL A 374 -11.34 -3.00 -18.04
C VAL A 374 -11.15 -4.29 -18.84
N LEU A 375 -9.95 -4.87 -18.75
CA LEU A 375 -9.66 -6.24 -19.14
C LEU A 375 -9.71 -7.16 -17.92
N MET A 376 -10.49 -8.24 -17.99
CA MET A 376 -10.49 -9.35 -17.04
C MET A 376 -9.95 -10.61 -17.72
N THR A 377 -8.92 -11.22 -17.14
CA THR A 377 -8.29 -12.43 -17.69
C THR A 377 -7.67 -13.32 -16.61
N MET A 378 -7.37 -14.57 -16.94
CA MET A 378 -6.61 -15.51 -16.12
C MET A 378 -5.22 -15.76 -16.73
N LEU A 379 -4.21 -15.97 -15.89
CA LEU A 379 -2.84 -16.36 -16.26
C LEU A 379 -2.28 -17.39 -15.25
N GLU A 380 -1.36 -18.24 -15.69
CA GLU A 380 -0.69 -19.20 -14.78
C GLU A 380 0.22 -18.51 -13.77
N GLN A 381 1.02 -17.57 -14.24
CA GLN A 381 2.02 -16.86 -13.47
C GLN A 381 2.20 -15.45 -14.04
N ILE A 382 2.76 -14.58 -13.21
CA ILE A 382 3.23 -13.27 -13.65
C ILE A 382 4.55 -13.48 -14.42
N GLU A 383 4.63 -13.01 -15.67
CA GLU A 383 5.87 -13.08 -16.47
C GLU A 383 6.40 -11.69 -16.84
N GLY A 384 7.73 -11.55 -16.76
CA GLY A 384 8.45 -10.33 -17.09
C GLY A 384 8.37 -9.24 -16.03
N ILE A 385 9.36 -8.34 -16.02
CA ILE A 385 9.45 -7.16 -15.12
C ILE A 385 8.25 -6.20 -15.23
N PHE A 386 7.51 -6.33 -16.34
CA PHE A 386 6.40 -5.49 -16.74
C PHE A 386 5.05 -6.21 -16.66
N HIS A 387 5.05 -7.43 -16.11
CA HIS A 387 3.87 -8.27 -15.96
C HIS A 387 3.15 -8.47 -17.31
N SER A 388 3.90 -8.70 -18.39
CA SER A 388 3.34 -8.84 -19.74
C SER A 388 2.46 -10.09 -19.82
N LEU A 389 1.33 -9.98 -20.52
CA LEU A 389 0.41 -11.10 -20.75
C LEU A 389 1.09 -12.15 -21.65
N SER A 390 1.66 -13.20 -21.05
CA SER A 390 2.20 -14.34 -21.79
C SER A 390 1.09 -15.07 -22.55
N THR A 391 1.31 -15.29 -23.85
CA THR A 391 0.41 -16.03 -24.75
C THR A 391 0.68 -17.53 -24.76
N SER A 392 1.50 -18.05 -23.83
CA SER A 392 2.13 -19.37 -23.98
C SER A 392 1.31 -20.58 -23.48
N SER A 393 0.12 -20.40 -22.92
CA SER A 393 -0.86 -21.49 -22.73
C SER A 393 -2.28 -21.06 -23.17
N ILE A 394 -2.96 -21.86 -23.99
CA ILE A 394 -4.28 -21.50 -24.56
C ILE A 394 -5.36 -21.49 -23.47
N ASP A 395 -5.22 -22.33 -22.43
CA ASP A 395 -6.17 -22.43 -21.32
C ASP A 395 -5.42 -22.43 -19.99
N PRO A 396 -5.83 -21.63 -18.98
CA PRO A 396 -5.27 -21.71 -17.63
C PRO A 396 -5.52 -23.10 -17.03
N SER A 397 -4.62 -23.56 -16.17
CA SER A 397 -4.63 -24.89 -15.54
C SER A 397 -5.50 -24.95 -14.29
N TYR A 398 -5.86 -23.78 -13.76
CA TYR A 398 -6.69 -23.59 -12.57
C TYR A 398 -8.05 -23.00 -12.94
N THR A 399 -8.94 -22.92 -11.95
CA THR A 399 -10.33 -22.52 -12.13
C THR A 399 -10.75 -21.48 -11.12
N LEU A 400 -11.67 -20.59 -11.50
CA LEU A 400 -12.33 -19.65 -10.59
C LEU A 400 -13.78 -20.09 -10.34
N LYS A 401 -14.41 -19.50 -9.33
CA LYS A 401 -15.87 -19.49 -9.22
C LYS A 401 -16.45 -18.66 -10.37
N SER A 402 -16.17 -17.36 -10.38
CA SER A 402 -16.51 -16.42 -11.45
C SER A 402 -15.45 -15.30 -11.53
N PHE A 403 -15.53 -14.40 -12.52
CA PHE A 403 -14.84 -13.12 -12.40
C PHE A 403 -15.60 -12.18 -11.47
N ILE A 404 -16.92 -12.10 -11.64
CA ILE A 404 -17.78 -11.21 -10.89
C ILE A 404 -18.94 -12.02 -10.32
N GLU A 405 -19.23 -11.80 -9.03
CA GLU A 405 -20.40 -12.30 -8.34
C GLU A 405 -21.17 -11.13 -7.72
N ILE A 406 -22.44 -11.00 -8.08
CA ILE A 406 -23.33 -9.93 -7.61
C ILE A 406 -24.53 -10.55 -6.93
N GLN A 407 -24.77 -10.15 -5.68
CA GLN A 407 -25.93 -10.54 -4.90
C GLN A 407 -26.64 -9.29 -4.38
N ASN A 408 -27.90 -9.09 -4.77
CA ASN A 408 -28.72 -7.98 -4.26
C ASN A 408 -28.00 -6.63 -4.29
N SER A 409 -27.38 -6.30 -5.43
CA SER A 409 -26.51 -5.13 -5.63
C SER A 409 -26.59 -4.59 -7.08
N ILE A 410 -26.18 -3.34 -7.29
CA ILE A 410 -26.14 -2.70 -8.62
C ILE A 410 -24.82 -3.01 -9.31
N LEU A 411 -24.88 -3.44 -10.56
CA LEU A 411 -23.72 -3.59 -11.44
C LEU A 411 -23.93 -2.79 -12.72
N THR A 412 -22.97 -1.92 -13.03
CA THR A 412 -22.87 -1.24 -14.32
C THR A 412 -21.52 -1.56 -14.95
N MET A 413 -21.53 -2.11 -16.16
CA MET A 413 -20.32 -2.42 -16.91
C MET A 413 -20.39 -1.79 -18.30
N ASN A 414 -19.31 -1.14 -18.75
CA ASN A 414 -19.24 -0.51 -20.07
C ASN A 414 -17.85 -0.66 -20.68
N ASN A 415 -17.76 -0.94 -21.98
CA ASN A 415 -16.49 -1.05 -22.72
C ASN A 415 -15.45 -1.94 -22.00
N PHE A 416 -15.75 -3.22 -21.83
CA PHE A 416 -14.88 -4.15 -21.10
C PHE A 416 -14.61 -5.42 -21.92
N THR A 417 -13.57 -6.17 -21.53
CA THR A 417 -13.21 -7.44 -22.16
C THR A 417 -12.97 -8.49 -21.09
N ALA A 418 -13.69 -9.61 -21.13
CA ALA A 418 -13.51 -10.77 -20.27
C ALA A 418 -13.06 -11.97 -21.12
N ILE A 419 -11.86 -12.49 -20.87
CA ILE A 419 -11.27 -13.54 -21.72
C ILE A 419 -10.57 -14.66 -20.95
N ARG A 420 -10.40 -15.80 -21.61
CA ARG A 420 -9.57 -16.95 -21.16
C ARG A 420 -9.97 -17.46 -19.78
N GLY A 421 -11.26 -17.49 -19.50
CA GLY A 421 -11.82 -17.86 -18.21
C GLY A 421 -12.14 -19.35 -18.10
N ARG A 422 -11.86 -19.98 -16.95
CA ARG A 422 -12.31 -21.33 -16.61
C ARG A 422 -13.04 -21.32 -15.28
N PHE A 423 -14.31 -21.67 -15.29
CA PHE A 423 -15.20 -21.48 -14.16
C PHE A 423 -15.80 -22.79 -13.67
N THR A 424 -15.71 -23.02 -12.37
CA THR A 424 -16.48 -24.04 -11.64
C THR A 424 -17.81 -23.50 -11.14
N GLY A 425 -17.95 -22.18 -11.10
CA GLY A 425 -19.22 -21.53 -10.80
C GLY A 425 -20.19 -21.61 -11.97
N LYS A 426 -21.30 -20.90 -11.84
CA LYS A 426 -22.40 -20.89 -12.81
C LYS A 426 -22.13 -19.97 -14.00
N GLY A 427 -21.17 -19.06 -13.94
CA GLY A 427 -20.77 -18.24 -15.07
C GLY A 427 -19.55 -17.35 -14.83
N ALA A 428 -19.04 -16.71 -15.88
CA ALA A 428 -17.98 -15.69 -15.72
C ALA A 428 -18.49 -14.48 -14.94
N ILE A 429 -19.76 -14.14 -15.11
CA ILE A 429 -20.51 -13.20 -14.29
C ILE A 429 -21.71 -13.97 -13.71
N GLU A 430 -21.78 -14.03 -12.38
CA GLU A 430 -22.88 -14.60 -11.63
C GLU A 430 -23.71 -13.48 -10.99
N ILE A 431 -25.00 -13.47 -11.26
CA ILE A 431 -25.93 -12.47 -10.75
C ILE A 431 -27.06 -13.19 -10.02
N GLU A 432 -27.33 -12.80 -8.79
CA GLU A 432 -28.52 -13.20 -8.04
C GLU A 432 -29.18 -11.94 -7.51
N GLN A 433 -30.43 -11.70 -7.90
CA GLN A 433 -30.99 -10.37 -7.74
C GLN A 433 -32.48 -10.35 -7.45
N GLU A 434 -32.87 -9.81 -6.29
CA GLU A 434 -34.25 -9.61 -5.83
C GLU A 434 -34.85 -8.24 -6.19
N SER A 435 -34.00 -7.23 -6.46
CA SER A 435 -34.43 -5.85 -6.77
C SER A 435 -33.35 -5.13 -7.59
N GLU A 436 -33.45 -3.83 -7.86
CA GLU A 436 -32.38 -3.07 -8.53
C GLU A 436 -32.07 -3.46 -10.01
N GLN A 437 -31.05 -2.81 -10.57
CA GLN A 437 -30.75 -2.81 -11.99
C GLN A 437 -29.31 -3.26 -12.27
N ILE A 438 -29.17 -4.16 -13.23
CA ILE A 438 -27.90 -4.59 -13.82
C ILE A 438 -27.83 -4.10 -15.26
N ASN A 439 -26.77 -3.36 -15.61
CA ASN A 439 -26.52 -2.89 -16.96
C ASN A 439 -25.14 -3.35 -17.42
N ILE A 440 -25.09 -4.06 -18.54
CA ILE A 440 -23.85 -4.54 -19.16
C ILE A 440 -23.87 -4.08 -20.61
N SER A 441 -22.95 -3.21 -21.01
CA SER A 441 -22.88 -2.69 -22.37
C SER A 441 -21.49 -2.72 -22.98
N ASP A 442 -21.44 -2.79 -24.30
CA ASP A 442 -20.20 -2.66 -25.10
C ASP A 442 -19.09 -3.64 -24.64
N GLY A 443 -19.50 -4.84 -24.21
CA GLY A 443 -18.60 -5.85 -23.64
C GLY A 443 -18.15 -6.91 -24.65
N LYS A 444 -16.95 -7.47 -24.45
CA LYS A 444 -16.48 -8.65 -25.18
C LYS A 444 -16.23 -9.81 -24.22
N PHE A 445 -16.90 -10.93 -24.45
CA PHE A 445 -16.68 -12.21 -23.77
C PHE A 445 -16.03 -13.18 -24.77
N SER A 446 -14.82 -13.69 -24.48
CA SER A 446 -14.11 -14.61 -25.37
C SER A 446 -13.50 -15.79 -24.62
N ASP A 447 -13.68 -17.01 -25.11
CA ASP A 447 -12.97 -18.19 -24.60
C ASP A 447 -13.21 -18.42 -23.09
N LEU A 448 -14.48 -18.38 -22.70
CA LEU A 448 -14.95 -18.55 -21.32
C LEU A 448 -15.58 -19.93 -21.18
N LYS A 449 -15.02 -20.79 -20.32
CA LYS A 449 -15.38 -22.21 -20.24
C LYS A 449 -15.94 -22.60 -18.88
N ILE A 450 -17.07 -23.32 -18.87
CA ILE A 450 -17.55 -24.02 -17.68
C ILE A 450 -16.86 -25.38 -17.57
N VAL A 451 -16.29 -25.67 -16.41
CA VAL A 451 -15.61 -26.94 -16.10
C VAL A 451 -16.29 -27.63 -14.92
N SER A 452 -16.49 -28.94 -15.05
CA SER A 452 -17.04 -29.75 -13.96
C SER A 452 -16.09 -29.73 -12.76
N SER A 453 -16.62 -29.49 -11.56
CA SER A 453 -15.89 -29.68 -10.30
C SER A 453 -15.50 -31.16 -10.18
N SER A 454 -14.26 -31.51 -10.53
CA SER A 454 -13.75 -32.86 -10.29
C SER A 454 -13.44 -33.00 -8.80
N THR A 455 -14.47 -33.23 -7.98
CA THR A 455 -14.29 -33.83 -6.66
C THR A 455 -13.79 -35.24 -6.92
N SER A 456 -12.49 -35.48 -6.78
CA SER A 456 -11.94 -36.83 -6.70
C SER A 456 -12.47 -37.48 -5.42
N SER A 457 -13.72 -37.96 -5.46
CA SER A 457 -14.23 -38.90 -4.46
C SER A 457 -13.44 -40.18 -4.64
N SER A 458 -12.42 -40.37 -3.82
CA SER A 458 -11.76 -41.65 -3.61
C SER A 458 -12.75 -42.61 -2.98
N SER A 459 -13.65 -43.18 -3.79
CA SER A 459 -14.38 -44.37 -3.43
C SER A 459 -13.46 -45.56 -3.64
N SER A 460 -12.93 -46.03 -2.52
CA SER A 460 -12.28 -47.32 -2.37
C SER A 460 -13.21 -48.45 -2.84
N SER A 461 -12.90 -49.04 -3.98
CA SER A 461 -13.30 -50.42 -4.28
C SER A 461 -12.16 -51.13 -4.99
N SER A 462 -11.54 -52.02 -4.24
CA SER A 462 -10.61 -53.06 -4.65
C SER A 462 -11.09 -53.84 -5.89
N SER A 463 -10.23 -53.98 -6.90
CA SER A 463 -9.53 -55.26 -7.18
C SER A 463 -8.85 -55.31 -8.55
N SER A 464 -7.66 -55.93 -8.54
CA SER A 464 -6.99 -56.71 -9.59
C SER A 464 -6.59 -56.04 -10.91
N SER A 465 -5.27 -55.86 -10.98
CA SER A 465 -4.39 -55.90 -12.15
C SER A 465 -4.84 -56.80 -13.32
N SER A 466 -4.86 -56.24 -14.53
CA SER A 466 -4.15 -56.84 -15.67
C SER A 466 -3.88 -55.78 -16.74
N SER A 467 -2.64 -55.77 -17.20
CA SER A 467 -2.07 -54.92 -18.23
C SER A 467 -2.59 -55.29 -19.62
N SER A 468 -3.07 -54.31 -20.40
CA SER A 468 -2.88 -54.31 -21.84
C SER A 468 -3.01 -52.89 -22.41
N SER A 469 -2.01 -52.54 -23.21
CA SER A 469 -1.95 -51.41 -24.12
C SER A 469 -3.00 -51.55 -25.23
N SER A 470 -3.83 -50.54 -25.47
CA SER A 470 -4.44 -50.32 -26.79
C SER A 470 -4.88 -48.87 -26.96
N SER A 471 -4.37 -48.23 -28.01
CA SER A 471 -4.98 -47.08 -28.64
C SER A 471 -6.34 -47.48 -29.22
N SER A 472 -7.39 -46.71 -28.96
CA SER A 472 -8.62 -46.80 -29.75
C SER A 472 -9.47 -45.54 -29.61
N SER A 473 -9.37 -44.71 -30.65
CA SER A 473 -10.51 -43.97 -31.21
C SER A 473 -11.73 -44.89 -31.29
N LEU A 474 -12.93 -44.41 -30.93
CA LEU A 474 -14.28 -44.83 -31.36
C LEU A 474 -15.25 -43.98 -30.52
N LEU A 475 -16.41 -43.51 -30.95
CA LEU A 475 -17.08 -43.37 -32.24
C LEU A 475 -18.27 -42.47 -31.91
N ILE A 476 -18.52 -41.47 -32.75
CA ILE A 476 -19.76 -40.69 -32.77
C ILE A 476 -20.92 -41.67 -32.93
N THR A 477 -21.83 -41.71 -31.97
CA THR A 477 -23.13 -42.37 -32.16
C THR A 477 -24.23 -41.33 -31.98
N ASN A 478 -24.79 -40.90 -33.11
CA ASN A 478 -26.05 -40.17 -33.18
C ASN A 478 -27.17 -41.03 -32.55
N GLN A 479 -27.75 -40.56 -31.45
CA GLN A 479 -29.09 -40.98 -31.03
C GLN A 479 -29.99 -39.76 -30.95
N ILE A 480 -30.74 -39.56 -32.02
CA ILE A 480 -31.98 -38.78 -32.02
C ILE A 480 -33.01 -39.62 -31.25
N TYR A 481 -33.45 -39.14 -30.09
CA TYR A 481 -34.76 -39.50 -29.54
C TYR A 481 -35.41 -38.27 -28.91
N SER A 482 -36.45 -37.78 -29.61
CA SER A 482 -37.50 -36.97 -29.04
C SER A 482 -38.39 -37.83 -28.14
N SER A 483 -38.73 -37.34 -26.94
CA SER A 483 -40.08 -37.44 -26.35
C SER A 483 -40.07 -36.94 -24.91
N LYS A 484 -40.88 -35.92 -24.62
CA LYS A 484 -41.31 -35.44 -23.28
C LYS A 484 -40.18 -35.23 -22.26
N MET A 485 -39.66 -34.01 -22.21
CA MET A 485 -38.81 -33.54 -21.11
C MET A 485 -39.62 -33.48 -19.81
N ASN A 486 -39.58 -34.55 -19.03
CA ASN A 486 -39.61 -34.43 -17.58
C ASN A 486 -38.23 -33.93 -17.16
N ILE A 487 -38.11 -32.61 -17.01
CA ILE A 487 -36.95 -31.95 -16.41
C ILE A 487 -36.95 -32.35 -14.93
N ILE A 488 -36.22 -33.40 -14.59
CA ILE A 488 -35.79 -33.57 -13.19
C ILE A 488 -34.66 -32.57 -13.00
N GLN A 489 -35.03 -31.43 -12.42
CA GLN A 489 -34.15 -30.37 -11.95
C GLN A 489 -33.19 -30.96 -10.91
N ASN A 490 -31.90 -31.03 -11.24
CA ASN A 490 -30.87 -30.81 -10.25
C ASN A 490 -30.41 -29.36 -10.42
N GLU A 491 -30.73 -28.50 -9.46
CA GLU A 491 -30.28 -27.09 -9.38
C GLU A 491 -28.75 -26.95 -9.49
N GLU A 492 -28.00 -28.01 -9.18
CA GLU A 492 -26.54 -28.09 -9.31
C GLU A 492 -26.01 -28.12 -10.75
N SER A 493 -26.88 -28.19 -11.77
CA SER A 493 -26.46 -28.35 -13.18
C SER A 493 -26.61 -27.10 -14.06
N GLN A 494 -27.18 -26.02 -13.53
CA GLN A 494 -27.51 -24.83 -14.32
C GLN A 494 -26.35 -23.84 -14.38
N SER A 495 -25.82 -23.60 -15.58
CA SER A 495 -24.67 -22.72 -15.81
C SER A 495 -24.65 -22.11 -17.21
N ALA A 496 -23.90 -21.02 -17.37
CA ALA A 496 -23.65 -20.34 -18.64
C ALA A 496 -22.17 -20.00 -18.82
N GLY A 497 -21.68 -20.01 -20.06
CA GLY A 497 -20.27 -19.64 -20.32
C GLY A 497 -19.90 -18.21 -19.93
N ALA A 498 -20.78 -17.24 -20.20
CA ALA A 498 -20.53 -15.84 -19.91
C ALA A 498 -21.34 -15.33 -18.72
N ILE A 499 -22.67 -15.25 -18.86
CA ILE A 499 -23.53 -14.62 -17.84
C ILE A 499 -24.57 -15.61 -17.35
N TYR A 500 -24.56 -15.88 -16.05
CA TYR A 500 -25.62 -16.59 -15.36
C TYR A 500 -26.33 -15.63 -14.42
N ALA A 501 -27.66 -15.53 -14.55
CA ALA A 501 -28.46 -14.64 -13.74
C ALA A 501 -29.69 -15.36 -13.17
N VAL A 502 -29.94 -15.15 -11.89
CA VAL A 502 -31.17 -15.51 -11.18
C VAL A 502 -31.89 -14.22 -10.83
N LEU A 503 -33.06 -14.01 -11.42
CA LEU A 503 -33.93 -12.90 -11.10
C LEU A 503 -35.00 -13.40 -10.13
N LYS A 504 -35.04 -12.79 -8.95
CA LYS A 504 -35.93 -13.13 -7.85
C LYS A 504 -36.94 -12.02 -7.66
N ARG A 505 -38.17 -12.39 -7.32
CA ARG A 505 -39.19 -11.42 -6.98
C ARG A 505 -39.97 -11.80 -5.74
N SER A 506 -40.00 -10.87 -4.80
CA SER A 506 -40.82 -10.93 -3.59
C SER A 506 -42.08 -10.08 -3.75
N SER A 507 -43.14 -10.39 -3.00
CA SER A 507 -44.38 -9.61 -3.02
C SER A 507 -44.10 -8.17 -2.58
N GLY A 508 -44.50 -7.20 -3.42
CA GLY A 508 -44.35 -5.77 -3.12
C GLY A 508 -43.01 -5.14 -3.51
N THR A 509 -42.09 -5.89 -4.15
CA THR A 509 -40.84 -5.33 -4.72
C THR A 509 -40.99 -5.04 -6.21
N ASP A 510 -40.25 -4.03 -6.67
CA ASP A 510 -40.06 -3.78 -8.10
C ASP A 510 -39.36 -4.98 -8.75
N SER A 511 -39.72 -5.28 -9.99
CA SER A 511 -39.07 -6.36 -10.75
C SER A 511 -37.60 -6.01 -10.99
N PRO A 512 -36.64 -6.90 -10.68
CA PRO A 512 -35.25 -6.69 -11.03
C PRO A 512 -35.09 -6.60 -12.55
N ILE A 513 -34.15 -5.76 -13.00
CA ILE A 513 -33.93 -5.49 -14.41
C ILE A 513 -32.50 -5.86 -14.79
N LEU A 514 -32.34 -6.75 -15.77
CA LEU A 514 -31.06 -7.07 -16.41
C LEU A 514 -31.06 -6.58 -17.85
N ARG A 515 -30.12 -5.71 -18.20
CA ARG A 515 -29.92 -5.20 -19.57
C ARG A 515 -28.53 -5.53 -20.06
N ILE A 516 -28.47 -6.18 -21.23
CA ILE A 516 -27.24 -6.50 -21.95
C ILE A 516 -27.36 -5.86 -23.33
N ASP A 517 -26.48 -4.92 -23.68
CA ASP A 517 -26.53 -4.21 -24.97
C ASP A 517 -25.15 -4.19 -25.65
N LYS A 518 -25.11 -4.38 -26.98
CA LYS A 518 -23.88 -4.28 -27.79
C LYS A 518 -22.73 -5.17 -27.31
N CYS A 519 -23.04 -6.35 -26.77
CA CYS A 519 -22.03 -7.29 -26.32
C CYS A 519 -21.68 -8.32 -27.40
N ILE A 520 -20.43 -8.76 -27.44
CA ILE A 520 -19.94 -9.82 -28.32
C ILE A 520 -19.55 -11.03 -27.46
N PHE A 521 -20.17 -12.18 -27.71
CA PHE A 521 -19.89 -13.45 -27.07
C PHE A 521 -19.23 -14.37 -28.10
N SER A 522 -18.00 -14.82 -27.85
CA SER A 522 -17.24 -15.69 -28.74
C SER A 522 -16.68 -16.88 -27.98
N SER A 523 -16.91 -18.10 -28.48
CA SER A 523 -16.32 -19.32 -27.91
C SER A 523 -16.63 -19.51 -26.42
N CYS A 524 -17.82 -19.11 -25.98
CA CYS A 524 -18.26 -19.23 -24.59
C CYS A 524 -18.98 -20.58 -24.33
N GLY A 525 -18.85 -21.10 -23.11
CA GLY A 525 -19.59 -22.25 -22.58
C GLY A 525 -18.78 -23.54 -22.55
N GLY A 526 -19.19 -24.52 -23.34
CA GLY A 526 -18.59 -25.85 -23.41
C GLY A 526 -19.59 -26.94 -23.01
N VAL A 527 -19.12 -28.19 -23.04
CA VAL A 527 -19.97 -29.38 -22.83
C VAL A 527 -20.63 -29.46 -21.45
N ASN A 528 -20.12 -28.70 -20.47
CA ASN A 528 -20.66 -28.64 -19.11
C ASN A 528 -21.62 -27.45 -18.90
N ALA A 529 -21.71 -26.52 -19.84
CA ALA A 529 -22.56 -25.35 -19.71
C ALA A 529 -23.99 -25.68 -20.16
N THR A 530 -25.01 -25.21 -19.45
CA THR A 530 -26.40 -25.33 -19.90
C THR A 530 -26.66 -24.44 -21.13
N SER A 531 -26.15 -23.21 -21.08
CA SER A 531 -26.19 -22.23 -22.17
C SER A 531 -24.76 -21.77 -22.50
N GLY A 532 -24.42 -21.63 -23.78
CA GLY A 532 -23.07 -21.20 -24.15
C GLY A 532 -22.78 -19.74 -23.79
N GLY A 533 -23.72 -18.83 -24.06
CA GLY A 533 -23.58 -17.39 -23.76
C GLY A 533 -24.22 -17.02 -22.42
N CYS A 534 -25.54 -16.90 -22.40
CA CYS A 534 -26.30 -16.40 -21.26
C CYS A 534 -27.38 -17.39 -20.79
N LEU A 535 -27.52 -17.55 -19.48
CA LEU A 535 -28.64 -18.25 -18.84
C LEU A 535 -29.28 -17.30 -17.83
N ILE A 536 -30.56 -17.01 -18.01
CA ILE A 536 -31.32 -16.10 -17.15
C ILE A 536 -32.54 -16.85 -16.67
N ILE A 537 -32.63 -17.14 -15.38
CA ILE A 537 -33.72 -17.90 -14.77
C ILE A 537 -34.47 -17.05 -13.76
N GLY A 538 -35.75 -17.34 -13.60
CA GLY A 538 -36.59 -16.72 -12.59
C GLY A 538 -36.80 -17.66 -11.40
N GLU A 539 -36.74 -17.12 -10.19
CA GLU A 539 -37.04 -17.84 -8.95
C GLU A 539 -37.98 -17.02 -8.06
N GLY A 540 -39.03 -17.65 -7.54
CA GLY A 540 -39.93 -16.95 -6.61
C GLY A 540 -41.28 -17.63 -6.43
N SER A 541 -42.15 -16.97 -5.66
CA SER A 541 -43.51 -17.44 -5.34
C SER A 541 -44.60 -16.80 -6.21
N ILE A 542 -44.24 -15.82 -7.04
CA ILE A 542 -45.12 -15.05 -7.92
C ILE A 542 -44.51 -14.98 -9.32
N GLY A 543 -45.30 -15.17 -10.38
CA GLY A 543 -44.81 -15.05 -11.77
C GLY A 543 -44.30 -13.64 -12.10
N ASN A 544 -43.63 -13.49 -13.24
CA ASN A 544 -42.91 -12.28 -13.66
C ASN A 544 -41.75 -11.95 -12.71
N TYR A 545 -40.76 -12.84 -12.66
CA TYR A 545 -39.64 -12.79 -11.72
C TYR A 545 -38.66 -11.64 -11.99
N GLY A 546 -38.62 -11.12 -13.22
CA GLY A 546 -37.75 -10.02 -13.60
C GLY A 546 -37.90 -9.66 -15.08
N ILE A 547 -37.26 -8.57 -15.48
CA ILE A 547 -37.18 -8.14 -16.88
C ILE A 547 -35.75 -8.36 -17.36
N ALA A 548 -35.59 -9.10 -18.45
CA ALA A 548 -34.29 -9.33 -19.04
C ALA A 548 -34.28 -8.93 -20.51
N SER A 549 -33.36 -8.04 -20.89
CA SER A 549 -33.24 -7.55 -22.26
C SER A 549 -31.83 -7.76 -22.79
N ILE A 550 -31.72 -8.40 -23.95
CA ILE A 550 -30.47 -8.56 -24.70
C ILE A 550 -30.67 -7.92 -26.08
N THR A 551 -29.97 -6.82 -26.33
CA THR A 551 -30.10 -6.04 -27.57
C THR A 551 -28.75 -5.85 -28.25
N ASN A 552 -28.77 -5.71 -29.58
CA ASN A 552 -27.60 -5.40 -30.41
C ASN A 552 -26.36 -6.29 -30.15
N SER A 553 -26.56 -7.51 -29.66
CA SER A 553 -25.48 -8.39 -29.22
C SER A 553 -25.23 -9.53 -30.20
N GLU A 554 -23.99 -9.99 -30.28
CA GLU A 554 -23.54 -11.03 -31.21
C GLU A 554 -23.07 -12.27 -30.45
N PHE A 555 -23.49 -13.46 -30.90
CA PHE A 555 -23.07 -14.76 -30.33
C PHE A 555 -22.42 -15.60 -31.42
N LYS A 556 -21.14 -15.96 -31.21
CA LYS A 556 -20.28 -16.69 -32.15
C LYS A 556 -19.69 -17.91 -31.46
N GLU A 557 -19.87 -19.08 -32.07
CA GLU A 557 -19.20 -20.33 -31.63
C GLU A 557 -19.44 -20.68 -30.14
N CYS A 558 -20.54 -20.21 -29.56
CA CYS A 558 -20.92 -20.52 -28.19
C CYS A 558 -21.56 -21.93 -28.13
N ILE A 559 -21.21 -22.71 -27.11
CA ILE A 559 -21.62 -24.11 -26.97
C ILE A 559 -22.28 -24.31 -25.60
N GLY A 560 -23.49 -24.87 -25.57
CA GLY A 560 -24.16 -25.31 -24.34
C GLY A 560 -25.02 -26.54 -24.60
N GLN A 561 -25.34 -27.27 -23.52
CA GLN A 561 -26.10 -28.52 -23.56
C GLN A 561 -27.53 -28.33 -24.09
N ILE A 562 -28.16 -27.21 -23.76
CA ILE A 562 -29.52 -26.87 -24.20
C ILE A 562 -29.47 -25.88 -25.37
N THR A 563 -28.63 -24.85 -25.27
CA THR A 563 -28.50 -23.81 -26.30
C THR A 563 -27.07 -23.28 -26.39
N GLY A 564 -26.65 -22.91 -27.59
CA GLY A 564 -25.37 -22.24 -27.80
C GLY A 564 -25.38 -20.79 -27.31
N GLY A 565 -26.47 -20.05 -27.50
CA GLY A 565 -26.49 -18.60 -27.29
C GLY A 565 -27.10 -18.18 -25.96
N ILE A 566 -28.43 -18.12 -25.92
CA ILE A 566 -29.21 -17.53 -24.83
C ILE A 566 -30.29 -18.53 -24.41
N LEU A 567 -30.47 -18.71 -23.10
CA LEU A 567 -31.58 -19.43 -22.50
C LEU A 567 -32.28 -18.54 -21.48
N PHE A 568 -33.59 -18.31 -21.69
CA PHE A 568 -34.47 -17.72 -20.69
C PHE A 568 -35.26 -18.83 -19.99
N GLY A 569 -35.29 -18.78 -18.67
CA GLY A 569 -36.13 -19.63 -17.82
C GLY A 569 -37.59 -19.18 -17.84
N GLU A 570 -38.43 -19.94 -17.15
CA GLU A 570 -39.87 -19.66 -17.06
C GLU A 570 -40.14 -18.31 -16.35
N ASP A 571 -41.22 -17.63 -16.79
CA ASP A 571 -41.74 -16.38 -16.23
C ASP A 571 -40.72 -15.23 -16.07
N ILE A 572 -39.69 -15.20 -16.93
CA ILE A 572 -38.88 -14.01 -17.24
C ILE A 572 -39.57 -13.20 -18.34
N ILE A 573 -39.67 -11.88 -18.15
CA ILE A 573 -40.22 -10.94 -19.14
C ILE A 573 -39.14 -10.46 -20.11
#